data_AF-A0A0K8RJ23-F1
#
_entry.id   AF-A0A0K8RJ23-F1
#
_cell.length_a   1.000
_cell.length_b   1.000
_cell.length_c   1.000
_cell.angle_alpha   90.00
_cell.angle_beta   90.00
_cell.angle_gamma   90.00
#
_symmetry.space_group_name_H-M   'P 1'
#
loop_
_entity.id
_entity.type
_entity.pdbx_description
1 polymer ?
#
loop_
_entity_poly.entity_id
_entity_poly.type
_entity_poly.pdbx_seq_one_letter_code
_entity_poly.pdbx_strand_id
1 'polypeptide(L)'
;MILPLSVVLLATFDYIHATQCSAELSDYMNMRCRGLASAKLTYAGFSACSFTCKGTNAQGKLQSTTLNLEDGLPCGPCQQCCSGICRPVSFKSYSPFSWKSCTD
;
A
#
# COMPACT_ATOMS: atom_id res chain seq x y z
N MET A 1 -2.26 -28.39 23.67
CA MET A 1 -1.29 -27.41 24.19
C MET A 1 -0.49 -26.90 22.99
N ILE A 2 -0.61 -25.63 22.64
CA ILE A 2 0.21 -25.01 21.59
C ILE A 2 1.59 -24.76 22.21
N LEU A 3 2.65 -25.33 21.62
CA LEU A 3 4.02 -25.14 22.10
C LEU A 3 4.38 -23.64 22.01
N PRO A 4 5.10 -23.05 22.97
CA PRO A 4 5.47 -21.64 22.94
C PRO A 4 6.30 -21.29 21.68
N LEU A 5 7.06 -22.25 21.16
CA LEU A 5 7.80 -22.14 19.89
C LEU A 5 6.89 -21.91 18.68
N SER A 6 5.68 -22.49 18.67
CA SER A 6 4.72 -22.31 17.57
C SER A 6 4.14 -20.90 17.53
N VAL A 7 3.95 -20.27 18.68
CA VAL A 7 3.47 -18.87 18.78
C VAL A 7 4.52 -17.90 18.26
N VAL A 8 5.80 -18.12 18.60
CA VAL A 8 6.92 -17.31 18.11
C VAL A 8 7.03 -17.38 16.58
N LEU A 9 6.90 -18.58 16.01
CA LEU A 9 7.01 -18.77 14.55
C LEU A 9 5.90 -18.02 13.78
N LEU A 10 4.66 -18.08 14.26
CA LEU A 10 3.52 -17.39 13.63
C LEU A 10 3.71 -15.87 13.62
N ALA A 11 4.10 -15.30 14.76
CA ALA A 11 4.36 -13.86 14.84
C ALA A 11 5.50 -13.41 13.91
N THR A 12 6.55 -14.23 13.75
CA THR A 12 7.63 -13.91 12.80
C THR A 12 7.17 -14.01 11.34
N PHE A 13 6.30 -14.95 11.02
CA PHE A 13 5.76 -15.11 9.67
C PHE A 13 4.86 -13.93 9.31
N ASP A 14 3.94 -13.53 10.21
CA ASP A 14 3.06 -12.38 10.01
C ASP A 14 3.86 -11.08 9.85
N TYR A 15 4.93 -10.92 10.63
CA TYR A 15 5.84 -9.78 10.50
C TYR A 15 6.54 -9.75 9.14
N ILE A 16 7.10 -10.87 8.67
CA ILE A 16 7.77 -10.94 7.36
C ILE A 16 6.78 -10.60 6.24
N HIS A 17 5.56 -11.15 6.27
CA HIS A 17 4.55 -10.86 5.25
C HIS A 17 4.12 -9.39 5.25
N ALA A 18 3.91 -8.80 6.43
CA ALA A 18 3.59 -7.38 6.55
C ALA A 18 4.72 -6.50 5.99
N THR A 19 5.98 -6.84 6.29
CA THR A 19 7.14 -6.10 5.76
C THR A 19 7.24 -6.21 4.24
N GLN A 20 7.06 -7.40 3.67
CA GLN A 20 7.09 -7.60 2.22
C GLN A 20 5.97 -6.82 1.52
N CYS A 21 4.74 -6.89 2.03
CA CYS A 21 3.60 -6.14 1.45
C CYS A 21 3.86 -4.63 1.48
N SER A 22 4.39 -4.10 2.58
CA SER A 22 4.71 -2.68 2.70
C SER A 22 5.82 -2.23 1.74
N ALA A 23 6.81 -3.09 1.49
CA ALA A 23 7.90 -2.84 0.56
C ALA A 23 7.39 -2.81 -0.88
N GLU A 24 6.65 -3.83 -1.31
CA GLU A 24 6.07 -3.92 -2.66
C GLU A 24 5.10 -2.74 -2.94
N LEU A 25 4.30 -2.34 -1.95
CA LEU A 25 3.43 -1.17 -2.07
C LEU A 25 4.23 0.13 -2.25
N SER A 26 5.31 0.31 -1.47
CA SER A 26 6.21 1.46 -1.59
C SER A 26 6.91 1.48 -2.96
N ASP A 27 7.33 0.33 -3.47
CA ASP A 27 7.96 0.20 -4.79
C ASP A 27 6.97 0.52 -5.92
N TYR A 28 5.72 0.06 -5.81
CA TYR A 28 4.64 0.47 -6.71
C TYR A 28 4.47 1.99 -6.73
N MET A 29 4.35 2.64 -5.56
CA MET A 29 4.21 4.10 -5.47
C MET A 29 5.43 4.82 -6.07
N ASN A 30 6.63 4.33 -5.81
CA ASN A 30 7.87 4.89 -6.37
C ASN A 30 7.90 4.78 -7.90
N MET A 31 7.53 3.61 -8.44
CA MET A 31 7.41 3.40 -9.89
C MET A 31 6.41 4.37 -10.51
N ARG A 32 5.25 4.58 -9.88
CA ARG A 32 4.24 5.56 -10.33
C ARG A 32 4.78 6.99 -10.30
N CYS A 33 5.49 7.39 -9.24
CA CYS A 33 6.14 8.70 -9.18
C CYS A 33 7.17 8.91 -10.29
N ARG A 34 8.02 7.91 -10.56
CA ARG A 34 9.04 7.97 -11.61
C ARG A 34 8.48 8.00 -13.03
N GLY A 35 7.28 7.46 -13.23
CA GLY A 35 6.55 7.53 -14.52
C GLY A 35 6.02 8.92 -14.88
N LEU A 36 6.05 9.89 -13.95
CA LEU A 36 5.61 11.25 -14.21
C LEU A 36 6.67 12.01 -15.01
N ALA A 37 6.42 12.18 -16.31
CA ALA A 37 7.37 12.71 -17.30
C ALA A 37 7.96 14.11 -17.00
N SER A 38 7.35 14.89 -16.10
CA SER A 38 7.69 16.30 -15.88
C SER A 38 8.78 16.56 -14.83
N ALA A 39 9.14 15.56 -14.02
CA ALA A 39 10.11 15.75 -12.94
C ALA A 39 10.72 14.42 -12.44
N LYS A 40 11.93 14.51 -11.85
CA LYS A 40 12.53 13.38 -11.11
C LYS A 40 11.85 13.25 -9.76
N LEU A 41 10.63 12.74 -9.75
CA LEU A 41 9.84 12.58 -8.53
C LEU A 41 10.06 11.20 -7.92
N THR A 42 10.16 11.16 -6.60
CA THR A 42 10.21 9.94 -5.80
C THR A 42 9.06 9.94 -4.80
N TYR A 43 8.72 8.74 -4.34
CA TYR A 43 7.76 8.56 -3.27
C TYR A 43 8.24 9.24 -1.98
N ALA A 44 7.36 10.01 -1.34
CA ALA A 44 7.66 10.77 -0.12
C ALA A 44 6.78 10.39 1.08
N GLY A 45 5.69 9.65 0.87
CA GLY A 45 4.75 9.27 1.92
C GLY A 45 3.36 9.01 1.37
N PHE A 46 2.57 8.23 2.08
CA PHE A 46 1.17 7.96 1.76
C PHE A 46 0.26 8.23 2.95
N SER A 47 -0.99 8.55 2.66
CA SER A 47 -2.04 8.72 3.65
C SER A 47 -3.38 8.30 3.05
N ALA A 48 -4.11 7.46 3.80
CA ALA A 48 -5.32 6.81 3.33
C ALA A 48 -5.09 6.12 1.98
N CYS A 49 -5.74 6.60 0.92
CA CYS A 49 -5.64 6.06 -0.43
C CYS A 49 -4.93 7.00 -1.40
N SER A 50 -4.03 7.83 -0.89
CA SER A 50 -3.23 8.75 -1.69
C SER A 50 -1.78 8.73 -1.27
N PHE A 51 -0.88 9.04 -2.20
CA PHE A 51 0.54 9.15 -1.94
C PHE A 51 1.13 10.37 -2.62
N THR A 52 2.13 10.95 -1.98
CA THR A 52 2.81 12.14 -2.46
C THR A 52 4.11 11.77 -3.15
N CYS A 53 4.28 12.28 -4.36
CA CYS A 53 5.52 12.26 -5.11
C CYS A 53 6.21 13.63 -4.98
N LYS A 54 7.47 13.66 -4.54
CA LYS A 54 8.25 14.90 -4.41
C LYS A 54 9.57 14.80 -5.17
N GLY A 55 10.08 15.93 -5.63
CA GLY A 55 11.38 16.00 -6.29
C GLY A 55 11.60 17.36 -6.93
N THR A 56 12.51 17.43 -7.89
CA THR A 56 12.83 18.67 -8.60
C THR A 56 12.55 18.52 -10.09
N ASN A 57 12.00 19.58 -10.69
CA ASN A 57 11.86 19.65 -12.13
C ASN A 57 13.20 19.97 -12.83
N ALA A 58 13.20 20.02 -14.16
CA ALA A 58 14.41 20.32 -14.95
C ALA A 58 15.04 21.70 -14.64
N GLN A 59 14.29 22.62 -14.03
CA GLN A 59 14.74 23.95 -13.64
C GLN A 59 15.25 24.00 -12.19
N GLY A 60 15.33 22.86 -11.49
CA GLY A 60 15.74 22.78 -10.09
C GLY A 60 14.68 23.23 -9.08
N LYS A 61 13.45 23.52 -9.53
CA LYS A 61 12.35 23.92 -8.64
C LYS A 61 11.74 22.69 -7.98
N LEU A 62 11.52 22.77 -6.67
CA LEU A 62 10.80 21.75 -5.93
C LEU A 62 9.37 21.59 -6.48
N GLN A 63 8.99 20.36 -6.77
CA GLN A 63 7.65 19.96 -7.14
C GLN A 63 7.13 18.88 -6.20
N SER A 64 5.82 18.92 -5.98
CA SER A 64 5.08 17.94 -5.21
C SER A 64 3.77 17.70 -5.93
N THR A 65 3.40 16.44 -6.08
CA THR A 65 2.08 16.05 -6.59
C THR A 65 1.55 14.88 -5.78
N THR A 66 0.23 14.75 -5.72
CA THR A 66 -0.45 13.69 -4.98
C THR A 66 -1.21 12.84 -5.96
N LEU A 67 -1.02 11.52 -5.86
CA LEU A 67 -1.69 10.52 -6.68
C LEU A 67 -2.57 9.65 -5.80
N ASN A 68 -3.63 9.08 -6.36
CA ASN A 68 -4.47 8.10 -5.68
C ASN A 68 -3.92 6.68 -5.90
N LEU A 69 -4.08 5.83 -4.89
CA LEU A 69 -3.95 4.39 -5.03
C LEU A 69 -5.13 3.84 -5.82
N GLU A 70 -4.86 2.78 -6.59
CA GLU A 70 -5.90 2.01 -7.26
C GLU A 70 -6.77 1.26 -6.25
N ASP A 71 -8.02 1.04 -6.64
CA ASP A 71 -8.96 0.30 -5.80
C ASP A 71 -8.45 -1.13 -5.58
N GLY A 72 -8.69 -1.66 -4.38
CA GLY A 72 -8.18 -2.96 -3.92
C GLY A 72 -6.78 -2.93 -3.32
N LEU A 73 -5.97 -1.88 -3.53
CA LEU A 73 -4.66 -1.78 -2.90
C LEU A 73 -4.76 -1.58 -1.38
N PRO A 74 -3.83 -2.15 -0.60
CA PRO A 74 -3.85 -2.01 0.85
C PRO A 74 -3.54 -0.58 1.27
N CYS A 75 -4.33 -0.06 2.21
CA CYS A 75 -4.15 1.26 2.83
C CYS A 75 -3.96 1.19 4.35
N GLY A 76 -4.02 -0.01 4.92
CA GLY A 76 -3.86 -0.30 6.35
C GLY A 76 -4.13 -1.77 6.66
N PRO A 77 -3.95 -2.19 7.92
CA PRO A 77 -4.26 -3.55 8.36
C PRO A 77 -5.72 -3.90 8.10
N CYS A 78 -5.98 -4.97 7.35
CA CYS A 78 -7.32 -5.41 6.96
C CYS A 78 -8.16 -4.32 6.27
N GLN A 79 -7.51 -3.41 5.53
CA GLN A 79 -8.16 -2.32 4.81
C GLN A 79 -7.65 -2.24 3.36
N GLN A 80 -8.54 -1.81 2.47
CA GLN A 80 -8.26 -1.60 1.04
C GLN A 80 -8.82 -0.26 0.57
N CYS A 81 -8.27 0.25 -0.53
CA CYS A 81 -8.78 1.42 -1.20
C CYS A 81 -10.04 1.12 -2.01
N CYS A 82 -11.05 1.98 -1.86
CA CYS A 82 -12.31 1.91 -2.60
C CYS A 82 -12.76 3.33 -2.94
N SER A 83 -12.66 3.70 -4.22
CA SER A 83 -12.96 5.05 -4.72
C SER A 83 -12.24 6.15 -3.93
N GLY A 84 -10.95 5.93 -3.64
CA GLY A 84 -10.12 6.86 -2.88
C GLY A 84 -10.36 6.89 -1.37
N ILE A 85 -11.18 5.99 -0.83
CA ILE A 85 -11.46 5.87 0.61
C ILE A 85 -10.85 4.57 1.13
N CYS A 86 -10.11 4.65 2.23
CA CYS A 86 -9.60 3.47 2.91
C CYS A 86 -10.73 2.80 3.71
N ARG A 87 -11.12 1.58 3.34
CA ARG A 87 -12.25 0.86 3.93
C ARG A 87 -11.82 -0.51 4.47
N PRO A 88 -12.46 -1.01 5.53
CA PRO A 88 -12.28 -2.39 5.97
C PRO A 88 -12.62 -3.38 4.84
N VAL A 89 -11.84 -4.45 4.72
CA VAL A 89 -12.21 -5.57 3.85
C VAL A 89 -13.47 -6.25 4.39
N SER A 90 -14.38 -6.65 3.51
CA SER A 90 -15.57 -7.43 3.89
C SER A 90 -15.45 -8.84 3.35
N PHE A 91 -15.62 -9.85 4.20
CA PHE A 91 -15.57 -11.26 3.81
C PHE A 91 -16.94 -11.68 3.25
N LYS A 92 -16.96 -12.32 2.08
CA LYS A 92 -18.19 -12.78 1.43
C LYS A 92 -18.72 -14.10 2.01
N SER A 93 -17.90 -14.84 2.75
CA SER A 93 -18.28 -16.13 3.37
C SER A 93 -17.41 -16.46 4.58
N TYR A 94 -17.73 -17.56 5.29
CA TYR A 94 -16.86 -18.15 6.32
C TYR A 94 -15.49 -18.63 5.79
N SER A 95 -15.26 -18.62 4.48
CA SER A 95 -13.95 -18.89 3.90
C SER A 95 -13.08 -17.63 3.95
N PRO A 96 -11.96 -17.63 4.71
CA PRO A 96 -11.11 -16.47 4.93
C PRO A 96 -10.39 -15.98 3.65
N PHE A 97 -10.47 -16.75 2.55
CA PHE A 97 -9.83 -16.43 1.26
C PHE A 97 -10.75 -15.69 0.28
N SER A 98 -11.97 -15.35 0.68
CA SER A 98 -12.95 -14.69 -0.19
C SER A 98 -13.42 -13.36 0.42
N TRP A 99 -12.68 -12.28 0.16
CA TRP A 99 -13.14 -10.92 0.47
C TRP A 99 -13.70 -10.21 -0.77
N LYS A 100 -14.60 -9.26 -0.53
CA LYS A 100 -15.11 -8.36 -1.56
C LYS A 100 -14.01 -7.35 -1.88
N SER A 101 -13.32 -7.58 -3.00
CA SER A 101 -12.44 -6.59 -3.61
C SER A 101 -13.27 -5.38 -4.06
N CYS A 102 -12.66 -4.20 -3.99
CA CYS A 102 -13.19 -2.98 -4.61
C CYS A 102 -12.78 -2.82 -6.08
N THR A 103 -12.05 -3.79 -6.63
CA THR A 103 -11.86 -3.95 -8.07
C THR A 103 -13.08 -4.68 -8.64
N ASP A 104 -13.87 -4.01 -9.48
CA ASP A 104 -14.99 -4.63 -10.21
C ASP A 104 -14.49 -5.62 -11.27
#